data_AF-A0A372GAV5-F1
#
_entry.id   AF-A0A372GAV5-F1
#
_cell.length_a   1.000
_cell.length_b   1.000
_cell.length_c   1.000
_cell.angle_alpha   90.00
_cell.angle_beta   90.00
_cell.angle_gamma   90.00
#
_symmetry.space_group_name_H-M   'P 1'
#
loop_
_entity.id
_entity.type
_entity.pdbx_description
1 polymer ?
#
loop_
_entity_poly.entity_id
_entity_poly.type
_entity_poly.pdbx_seq_one_letter_code
_entity_poly.pdbx_strand_id
1 'polypeptide(L)'
;MTIRDRIKRIDPVAMVALVIIAIGVCWLYSAMGRAVPVVDWGTSEEQRTAREARPHVYAASGVIGLGALVLLAGGRRIAALLVAPTALVPAVLLACTDPSWALPLVATIIAIPFAIGAGIAAAFNRRRAR
;
A
#
# COMPACT_ATOMS: atom_id res chain seq x y z
N MET A 1 -14.58 7.29 -30.53
CA MET A 1 -13.92 7.73 -29.28
C MET A 1 -12.47 7.28 -29.32
N THR A 2 -11.52 8.21 -29.44
CA THR A 2 -10.10 7.87 -29.72
C THR A 2 -9.28 7.70 -28.44
N ILE A 3 -8.14 6.99 -28.51
CA ILE A 3 -7.21 6.80 -27.37
C ILE A 3 -6.76 8.16 -26.79
N ARG A 4 -6.61 9.17 -27.65
CA ARG A 4 -6.25 10.55 -27.28
C ARG A 4 -7.29 11.23 -26.37
N ASP A 5 -8.57 10.89 -26.53
CA ASP A 5 -9.66 11.39 -25.68
C ASP A 5 -9.72 10.71 -24.31
N ARG A 6 -9.25 9.45 -24.21
CA ARG A 6 -9.11 8.76 -22.91
C ARG A 6 -7.94 9.32 -22.12
N ILE A 7 -6.81 9.63 -22.76
CA ILE A 7 -5.63 10.19 -22.10
C ILE A 7 -5.93 11.59 -21.52
N LYS A 8 -6.75 12.41 -22.21
CA LYS A 8 -7.24 13.70 -21.68
C LYS A 8 -8.15 13.58 -20.44
N ARG A 9 -8.64 12.38 -20.08
CA ARG A 9 -9.48 12.16 -18.89
C ARG A 9 -8.69 11.76 -17.65
N ILE A 10 -7.40 11.45 -17.79
CA ILE A 10 -6.57 10.94 -16.71
C ILE A 10 -5.95 12.11 -15.95
N ASP A 11 -6.16 12.15 -14.64
CA ASP A 11 -5.52 13.14 -13.77
C ASP A 11 -4.06 12.73 -13.52
N PRO A 12 -3.08 13.51 -14.01
CA PRO A 12 -1.67 13.12 -13.92
C PRO A 12 -1.20 12.98 -12.47
N VAL A 13 -1.71 13.81 -11.56
CA VAL A 13 -1.34 13.74 -10.13
C VAL A 13 -1.84 12.44 -9.51
N ALA A 14 -3.07 12.06 -9.85
CA ALA A 14 -3.65 10.80 -9.37
C ALA A 14 -2.99 9.57 -10.00
N MET A 15 -2.46 9.67 -11.23
CA MET A 15 -1.65 8.60 -11.82
C MET A 15 -0.30 8.44 -11.14
N VAL A 16 0.40 9.55 -10.86
CA VAL A 16 1.65 9.49 -10.09
C VAL A 16 1.39 8.85 -8.73
N ALA A 17 0.32 9.25 -8.04
CA ALA A 17 -0.06 8.61 -6.79
C ALA A 17 -0.33 7.10 -6.95
N LEU A 18 -1.06 6.69 -7.99
CA LEU A 18 -1.33 5.28 -8.26
C LEU A 18 -0.05 4.47 -8.48
N VAL A 19 0.92 5.02 -9.21
CA VAL A 19 2.22 4.37 -9.42
C VAL A 19 2.98 4.21 -8.09
N ILE A 20 3.02 5.25 -7.26
CA ILE A 20 3.64 5.20 -5.93
C ILE A 20 2.96 4.14 -5.06
N ILE A 21 1.63 4.11 -5.04
CA ILE A 21 0.84 3.12 -4.28
C ILE A 21 1.14 1.71 -4.79
N ALA A 22 1.16 1.49 -6.11
CA ALA A 22 1.42 0.18 -6.69
C ALA A 22 2.82 -0.34 -6.33
N ILE A 23 3.85 0.51 -6.43
CA ILE A 23 5.22 0.17 -6.03
C ILE A 23 5.28 -0.17 -4.53
N GLY A 24 4.67 0.69 -3.69
CA GLY A 24 4.62 0.48 -2.24
C GLY A 24 3.90 -0.81 -1.87
N VAL A 25 2.78 -1.14 -2.53
CA VAL A 25 2.01 -2.37 -2.33
C VAL A 25 2.81 -3.62 -2.72
N CYS A 26 3.44 -3.62 -3.90
CA CYS A 26 4.28 -4.75 -4.32
C CYS A 26 5.40 -4.99 -3.32
N TRP A 27 6.07 -3.92 -2.88
CA TRP A 27 7.14 -4.02 -1.92
C TRP A 27 6.63 -4.49 -0.55
N LEU A 28 5.49 -3.97 -0.10
CA LEU A 28 4.85 -4.35 1.17
C LEU A 28 4.49 -5.83 1.17
N TYR A 29 3.89 -6.34 0.10
CA TYR A 29 3.53 -7.76 -0.02
C TYR A 29 4.78 -8.66 0.08
N SER A 30 5.84 -8.35 -0.67
CA SER A 30 7.09 -9.10 -0.64
C SER A 30 7.86 -8.97 0.69
N ALA A 31 7.78 -7.82 1.36
CA ALA A 31 8.41 -7.62 2.67
C ALA A 31 7.62 -8.33 3.77
N MET A 32 6.28 -8.23 3.77
CA MET A 32 5.41 -8.83 4.78
C MET A 32 5.45 -10.36 4.71
N GLY A 33 5.47 -10.96 3.52
CA GLY A 33 5.63 -12.41 3.37
C GLY A 33 6.96 -12.96 3.89
N ARG A 34 7.99 -12.12 3.99
CA ARG A 34 9.28 -12.47 4.62
C ARG A 34 9.34 -12.13 6.10
N ALA A 35 8.61 -11.09 6.53
CA ALA A 35 8.57 -10.63 7.92
C ALA A 35 7.65 -11.49 8.81
N VAL A 36 6.64 -12.13 8.21
CA VAL A 36 5.68 -13.03 8.86
C VAL A 36 5.67 -14.36 8.10
N PRO A 37 6.49 -15.35 8.50
CA PRO A 37 6.49 -16.65 7.86
C PRO A 37 5.14 -17.34 8.10
N VAL A 38 4.47 -17.76 7.02
CA VAL A 38 3.17 -18.47 7.09
C VAL A 38 3.33 -19.88 7.66
N VAL A 39 4.53 -20.43 7.59
CA VAL A 39 4.94 -21.70 8.19
C VAL A 39 6.18 -21.43 9.02
N ASP A 40 6.07 -21.54 10.34
CA ASP A 40 7.20 -21.36 11.26
C ASP A 40 7.85 -22.73 11.49
N TRP A 41 9.02 -22.96 10.89
CA TRP A 41 9.80 -24.17 11.12
C TRP A 41 10.70 -24.04 12.36
N GLY A 42 10.65 -22.90 13.06
CA GLY A 42 11.42 -22.64 14.27
C GLY A 42 12.92 -22.50 14.03
N THR A 43 13.35 -22.28 12.78
CA THR A 43 14.77 -22.22 12.42
C THR A 43 15.37 -20.84 12.71
N SER A 44 16.66 -20.80 13.07
CA SER A 44 17.38 -19.56 13.35
C SER A 44 17.50 -18.65 12.11
N GLU A 45 17.50 -19.23 10.90
CA GLU A 45 17.53 -18.50 9.64
C GLU A 45 16.21 -17.78 9.33
N GLU A 46 15.07 -18.37 9.64
CA GLU A 46 13.75 -17.73 9.47
C GLU A 46 13.58 -16.55 10.41
N GLN A 47 14.00 -16.69 11.66
CA GLN A 47 13.97 -15.59 12.63
C GLN A 47 14.88 -14.43 12.19
N ARG A 48 16.03 -14.73 11.59
CA ARG A 48 16.93 -13.72 11.03
C ARG A 48 16.30 -13.03 9.82
N THR A 49 15.75 -13.80 8.88
CA THR A 49 15.06 -13.29 7.69
C THR A 49 13.89 -12.37 8.07
N ALA A 50 13.09 -12.77 9.06
CA ALA A 50 11.98 -11.97 9.56
C ALA A 50 12.45 -10.64 10.16
N ARG A 51 13.55 -10.64 10.94
CA ARG A 51 14.14 -9.40 11.49
C ARG A 51 14.67 -8.47 10.40
N GLU A 52 15.34 -9.01 9.39
CA GLU A 52 15.86 -8.24 8.26
C GLU A 52 14.73 -7.70 7.35
N ALA A 53 13.59 -8.39 7.28
CA ALA A 53 12.44 -7.99 6.48
C ALA A 53 11.57 -6.88 7.12
N ARG A 54 11.52 -6.77 8.47
CA ARG A 54 10.70 -5.77 9.18
C ARG A 54 10.97 -4.32 8.75
N PRO A 55 12.22 -3.83 8.65
CA PRO A 55 12.51 -2.48 8.13
C PRO A 55 11.90 -2.21 6.75
N HIS A 56 11.87 -3.23 5.88
CA HIS A 56 11.30 -3.10 4.55
C HIS A 56 9.77 -2.95 4.57
N VAL A 57 9.09 -3.52 5.56
CA VAL A 57 7.65 -3.30 5.76
C VAL A 57 7.38 -1.83 6.11
N TYR A 58 8.14 -1.27 7.06
CA TYR A 58 7.99 0.14 7.44
C TYR A 58 8.29 1.09 6.29
N ALA A 59 9.34 0.79 5.51
CA ALA A 59 9.68 1.57 4.33
C ALA A 59 8.58 1.50 3.26
N ALA A 60 8.05 0.31 2.98
CA ALA A 60 6.96 0.13 2.03
C ALA A 60 5.67 0.84 2.48
N SER A 61 5.32 0.74 3.75
CA SER A 61 4.24 1.51 4.38
C SER A 61 4.43 3.03 4.21
N GLY A 62 5.66 3.52 4.37
CA GLY A 62 6.02 4.92 4.13
C GLY A 62 5.78 5.35 2.68
N VAL A 63 6.16 4.51 1.70
CA VAL A 63 5.91 4.75 0.27
C VAL A 63 4.41 4.83 -0.02
N ILE A 64 3.61 3.93 0.53
CA ILE A 64 2.14 3.98 0.38
C ILE A 64 1.58 5.26 1.00
N GLY A 65 2.11 5.68 2.16
CA GLY A 65 1.78 6.95 2.81
C GLY A 65 2.08 8.17 1.92
N LEU A 66 3.22 8.19 1.22
CA LEU A 66 3.53 9.22 0.21
C LEU A 66 2.49 9.23 -0.92
N GLY A 67 2.06 8.06 -1.40
CA GLY A 67 0.98 7.94 -2.37
C GLY A 67 -0.34 8.58 -1.88
N ALA A 68 -0.71 8.35 -0.62
CA ALA A 68 -1.87 8.99 0.00
C ALA A 68 -1.70 10.52 0.12
N LEU A 69 -0.51 11.00 0.46
CA LEU A 69 -0.21 12.44 0.52
C LEU A 69 -0.32 13.09 -0.86
N VAL A 70 0.15 12.43 -1.92
CA VAL A 70 0.00 12.92 -3.30
C VAL A 70 -1.48 13.00 -3.69
N LEU A 71 -2.31 12.03 -3.27
CA LEU A 71 -3.77 12.11 -3.45
C LEU A 71 -4.39 13.29 -2.69
N LEU A 72 -3.94 13.55 -1.45
CA LEU A 72 -4.40 14.71 -0.66
C LEU A 72 -4.03 16.04 -1.32
N ALA A 73 -2.77 16.21 -1.74
CA ALA A 73 -2.30 17.39 -2.47
C ALA A 73 -3.05 17.54 -3.80
N GLY A 74 -3.41 16.42 -4.43
CA GLY A 74 -4.27 16.35 -5.59
C GLY A 74 -5.77 16.61 -5.34
N GLY A 75 -6.16 16.98 -4.10
CA GLY A 75 -7.55 17.32 -3.74
C GLY A 75 -8.47 16.10 -3.56
N ARG A 76 -7.94 14.87 -3.53
CA ARG A 76 -8.71 13.61 -3.49
C ARG A 76 -8.74 13.01 -2.10
N ARG A 77 -9.42 13.72 -1.18
CA ARG A 77 -9.50 13.36 0.25
C ARG A 77 -10.04 11.95 0.50
N ILE A 78 -11.11 11.56 -0.19
CA ILE A 78 -11.72 10.22 -0.03
C ILE A 78 -10.75 9.12 -0.46
N ALA A 79 -10.08 9.28 -1.60
CA ALA A 79 -9.12 8.29 -2.08
C ALA A 79 -7.93 8.17 -1.12
N ALA A 80 -7.42 9.28 -0.59
CA ALA A 80 -6.36 9.26 0.39
C ALA A 80 -6.77 8.56 1.71
N LEU A 81 -7.99 8.81 2.20
CA LEU A 81 -8.53 8.14 3.39
C LEU A 81 -8.67 6.63 3.18
N LEU A 82 -8.97 6.17 1.97
CA LEU A 82 -9.04 4.75 1.65
C LEU A 82 -7.66 4.08 1.53
N VAL A 83 -6.60 4.84 1.20
CA VAL A 83 -5.22 4.35 1.11
C VAL A 83 -4.52 4.35 2.47
N ALA A 84 -4.89 5.27 3.37
CA ALA A 84 -4.24 5.43 4.68
C ALA A 84 -4.22 4.16 5.55
N PRO A 85 -5.29 3.34 5.63
CA PRO A 85 -5.25 2.07 6.36
C PRO A 85 -4.19 1.11 5.82
N THR A 86 -4.00 1.05 4.51
CA THR A 86 -3.00 0.17 3.88
C THR A 86 -1.57 0.63 4.18
N ALA A 87 -1.36 1.92 4.41
CA ALA A 87 -0.07 2.44 4.88
C ALA A 87 0.17 2.12 6.36
N LEU A 88 -0.83 2.30 7.21
CA LEU A 88 -0.68 2.28 8.67
C LEU A 88 -0.89 0.90 9.30
N VAL A 89 -1.97 0.21 8.96
CA VAL A 89 -2.41 -1.01 9.66
C VAL A 89 -1.36 -2.12 9.61
N PRO A 90 -0.74 -2.44 8.45
CA PRO A 90 0.32 -3.47 8.37
C PRO A 90 1.52 -3.17 9.28
N ALA A 91 1.98 -1.90 9.29
CA ALA A 91 3.12 -1.46 10.09
C ALA A 91 2.82 -1.46 11.59
N VAL A 92 1.64 -0.97 11.98
CA VAL A 92 1.20 -0.93 13.38
C VAL A 92 1.01 -2.35 13.91
N LEU A 93 0.35 -3.23 13.17
CA LEU A 93 0.21 -4.63 13.57
C LEU A 93 1.57 -5.29 13.71
N LEU A 94 2.47 -5.12 12.75
CA LEU A 94 3.81 -5.69 12.84
C LEU A 94 4.63 -5.16 14.03
N ALA A 95 4.38 -3.92 14.48
CA ALA A 95 5.00 -3.35 15.67
C ALA A 95 4.36 -3.82 16.99
N CYS A 96 3.07 -4.10 16.99
CA CYS A 96 2.27 -4.38 18.19
C CYS A 96 1.91 -5.86 18.40
N THR A 97 2.16 -6.73 17.42
CA THR A 97 1.85 -8.17 17.49
C THR A 97 3.11 -9.02 17.43
N ASP A 98 3.03 -10.21 18.03
CA ASP A 98 4.10 -11.19 17.90
C ASP A 98 4.27 -11.64 16.44
N PRO A 99 5.51 -11.82 15.96
CA PRO A 99 5.79 -12.24 14.58
C PRO A 99 5.20 -13.60 14.21
N SER A 100 4.84 -14.42 15.20
CA SER A 100 4.20 -15.72 15.01
C SER A 100 2.72 -15.60 14.63
N TRP A 101 2.13 -14.41 14.74
CA TRP A 101 0.73 -14.19 14.38
C TRP A 101 0.64 -13.81 12.91
N ALA A 102 -0.12 -14.57 12.12
CA ALA A 102 -0.39 -14.26 10.71
C ALA A 102 -1.20 -12.96 10.50
N LEU A 103 -1.60 -12.28 11.59
CA LEU A 103 -2.47 -11.12 11.61
C LEU A 103 -1.98 -9.94 10.74
N PRO A 104 -0.67 -9.54 10.78
CA PRO A 104 -0.16 -8.46 9.93
C PRO A 104 -0.20 -8.80 8.44
N LEU A 105 0.02 -10.08 8.08
CA LEU A 105 -0.06 -10.56 6.70
C LEU A 105 -1.51 -10.56 6.21
N VAL A 106 -2.45 -11.07 7.00
CA VAL A 106 -3.88 -11.06 6.65
C VAL A 106 -4.39 -9.63 6.46
N ALA A 107 -4.03 -8.72 7.36
CA ALA A 107 -4.38 -7.31 7.24
C ALA A 107 -3.80 -6.67 5.96
N THR A 108 -2.57 -7.04 5.58
CA THR A 108 -1.94 -6.59 4.33
C THR A 108 -2.71 -7.06 3.11
N ILE A 109 -3.06 -8.35 3.05
CA ILE A 109 -3.80 -8.94 1.93
C ILE A 109 -5.18 -8.28 1.77
N ILE A 110 -5.86 -8.00 2.88
CA ILE A 110 -7.17 -7.33 2.87
C ILE A 110 -7.05 -5.86 2.45
N ALA A 111 -6.03 -5.14 2.92
CA ALA A 111 -5.91 -3.70 2.70
C ALA A 111 -5.37 -3.31 1.30
N ILE A 112 -4.63 -4.19 0.64
CA ILE A 112 -4.03 -3.94 -0.68
C ILE A 112 -5.08 -3.63 -1.77
N PRO A 113 -6.13 -4.44 -1.96
CA PRO A 113 -7.17 -4.16 -2.95
C PRO A 113 -7.83 -2.79 -2.77
N PHE A 114 -8.01 -2.33 -1.53
CA PHE A 114 -8.60 -1.01 -1.25
C PHE A 114 -7.69 0.12 -1.70
N ALA A 115 -6.38 0.04 -1.43
CA ALA A 115 -5.43 1.08 -1.85
C ALA A 115 -5.32 1.17 -3.38
N ILE A 116 -5.21 0.03 -4.07
CA ILE A 116 -5.16 -0.02 -5.53
C ILE A 116 -6.49 0.49 -6.11
N GLY A 117 -7.62 0.00 -5.60
CA GLY A 117 -8.95 0.42 -6.05
C GLY A 117 -9.18 1.92 -5.88
N ALA A 118 -8.76 2.49 -4.75
CA ALA A 118 -8.83 3.92 -4.49
C ALA A 118 -7.92 4.73 -5.42
N GLY A 119 -6.71 4.26 -5.70
CA GLY A 119 -5.78 4.87 -6.65
C GLY A 119 -6.32 4.86 -8.09
N ILE A 120 -6.89 3.75 -8.53
CA ILE A 120 -7.54 3.63 -9.85
C ILE A 120 -8.75 4.55 -9.91
N ALA A 121 -9.66 4.48 -8.93
CA ALA A 121 -10.84 5.33 -8.87
C ALA A 121 -10.46 6.82 -8.86
N ALA A 122 -9.37 7.18 -8.18
CA ALA A 122 -8.80 8.51 -8.27
C ALA A 122 -8.29 8.82 -9.68
N ALA A 123 -7.44 8.00 -10.27
CA ALA A 123 -6.87 8.31 -11.58
C ALA A 123 -7.90 8.48 -12.70
N PHE A 124 -9.05 7.82 -12.60
CA PHE A 124 -10.12 7.86 -13.61
C PHE A 124 -11.34 8.72 -13.26
N ASN A 125 -11.59 9.09 -12.00
CA ASN A 125 -12.66 10.04 -11.67
C ASN A 125 -12.22 11.47 -11.96
N ARG A 126 -13.03 12.22 -12.71
CA ARG A 126 -12.83 13.67 -12.85
C ARG A 126 -12.94 14.34 -11.49
N ARG A 127 -12.04 15.30 -11.20
CA ARG A 127 -12.34 16.33 -10.18
C ARG A 127 -13.69 16.94 -10.56
N ARG A 128 -14.72 16.76 -9.73
CA ARG A 128 -15.88 17.67 -9.80
C ARG A 128 -15.31 19.02 -9.37
N ALA A 129 -15.05 19.89 -10.34
CA ALA A 129 -14.85 21.31 -10.08
C ALA A 129 -16.10 21.76 -9.31
N ARG A 130 -15.90 22.15 -8.06
CA ARG A 130 -16.84 23.01 -7.35
C ARG A 130 -16.52 24.44 -7.76
#